data_AF-A0A9X6GDH6-F1
#
_entry.id   AF-A0A9X6GDH6-F1
#
_cell.length_a   1.000
_cell.length_b   1.000
_cell.length_c   1.000
_cell.angle_alpha   90.00
_cell.angle_beta   90.00
_cell.angle_gamma   90.00
#
_symmetry.space_group_name_H-M   'P 1'
#
loop_
_entity.id
_entity.type
_entity.pdbx_description
1 polymer ?
#
loop_
_entity_poly.entity_id
_entity_poly.type
_entity_poly.pdbx_seq_one_letter_code
_entity_poly.pdbx_strand_id
1 'polypeptide(L)'
;MRTISTDLQMKIDMLQLCPMDNCVYHEHLKAYKELGIDIQHFEYYKIYGERLVPYSKEYIMRSNLEELWKKDKEKYIQFSPSFFDRLKRKVDVWIWKGKLKSLGGVAKWVRKHSKEEKR
;
A
#
# COMPACT_ATOMS: atom_id res chain seq x y z
N MET A 1 0.79 15.84 -32.73
CA MET A 1 0.56 16.06 -31.28
C MET A 1 -0.44 15.02 -30.81
N ARG A 2 -0.08 14.15 -29.84
CA ARG A 2 -1.04 13.18 -29.27
C ARG A 2 -2.00 13.99 -28.40
N THR A 3 -3.28 14.00 -28.73
CA THR A 3 -4.33 14.64 -27.91
C THR A 3 -4.51 13.80 -26.66
N ILE A 4 -3.81 14.17 -25.59
CA ILE A 4 -4.08 13.64 -24.24
C ILE A 4 -5.51 14.11 -23.93
N SER A 5 -6.39 13.17 -23.55
CA SER A 5 -7.74 13.55 -23.13
C SER A 5 -7.61 14.47 -21.91
N THR A 6 -8.41 15.53 -21.85
CA THR A 6 -8.39 16.50 -20.77
C THR A 6 -8.53 15.83 -19.39
N ASP A 7 -9.28 14.72 -19.34
CA ASP A 7 -9.42 13.85 -18.16
C ASP A 7 -8.11 13.16 -17.74
N LEU A 8 -7.32 12.66 -18.70
CA LEU A 8 -6.05 11.99 -18.41
C LEU A 8 -5.04 12.98 -17.81
N GLN A 9 -4.94 14.19 -18.38
CA GLN A 9 -4.06 15.23 -17.83
C GLN A 9 -4.47 15.63 -16.41
N MET A 10 -5.78 15.82 -16.17
CA MET A 10 -6.30 16.14 -14.84
C MET A 10 -5.93 15.07 -13.80
N LYS A 11 -6.05 13.79 -14.14
CA LYS A 11 -5.67 12.67 -13.26
C LYS A 11 -4.17 12.63 -12.98
N ILE A 12 -3.33 12.87 -14.00
CA ILE A 12 -1.87 12.95 -13.87
C ILE A 12 -1.49 14.06 -12.89
N ASP A 13 -2.06 15.26 -13.08
CA ASP A 13 -1.78 16.43 -12.26
C ASP A 13 -2.24 16.21 -10.80
N MET A 14 -3.44 15.67 -10.60
CA MET A 14 -3.99 15.37 -9.27
C MET A 14 -3.18 14.34 -8.49
N LEU A 15 -2.64 13.33 -9.17
CA LEU A 15 -1.81 12.29 -8.55
C LEU A 15 -0.33 12.66 -8.49
N GLN A 16 0.06 13.78 -9.13
CA GLN A 16 1.45 14.23 -9.27
C GLN A 16 2.32 13.13 -9.89
N LEU A 17 1.83 12.50 -10.96
CA LEU A 17 2.58 11.46 -11.67
C LEU A 17 3.63 12.10 -12.57
N CYS A 18 4.84 11.55 -12.54
CA CYS A 18 5.91 11.96 -13.43
C CYS A 18 5.86 11.14 -14.73
N PRO A 19 6.08 11.75 -15.90
CA PRO A 19 6.26 11.01 -17.15
C PRO A 19 7.53 10.17 -17.05
N MET A 20 7.49 8.95 -17.57
CA MET A 20 8.62 8.02 -17.52
C MET A 20 9.81 8.56 -18.31
N ASP A 21 10.95 8.74 -17.63
CA ASP A 21 12.19 9.18 -18.25
C ASP A 21 13.11 7.97 -18.55
N ASN A 22 13.96 8.10 -19.57
CA ASN A 22 14.87 7.05 -20.01
C ASN A 22 15.88 6.66 -18.92
N CYS A 23 16.31 7.63 -18.10
CA CYS A 23 17.19 7.38 -16.95
C CYS A 23 16.53 6.44 -15.94
N VAL A 24 15.31 6.80 -15.53
CA VAL A 24 14.51 6.05 -14.55
C VAL A 24 14.15 4.66 -15.09
N TYR A 25 13.88 4.56 -16.40
CA TYR A 25 13.67 3.29 -17.08
C TYR A 25 14.90 2.37 -16.98
N HIS A 26 16.09 2.90 -17.26
CA HIS A 26 17.31 2.08 -17.23
C HIS A 26 17.70 1.67 -15.81
N GLU A 27 17.47 2.52 -14.80
CA GLU A 27 17.79 2.22 -13.41
C GLU A 27 16.84 1.21 -12.76
N HIS A 28 15.53 1.41 -12.92
CA HIS A 28 14.54 0.63 -12.17
C HIS A 28 13.84 -0.45 -13.00
N LEU A 29 13.69 -0.26 -14.31
CA LEU A 29 12.88 -1.13 -15.16
C LEU A 29 13.69 -2.11 -16.01
N LYS A 30 15.00 -1.90 -16.17
CA LYS A 30 15.88 -2.83 -16.89
C LYS A 30 15.80 -4.26 -16.36
N ALA A 31 15.81 -4.42 -15.03
CA ALA A 31 15.66 -5.72 -14.39
C ALA A 31 14.33 -6.40 -14.71
N TYR A 32 13.23 -5.65 -14.81
CA TYR A 32 11.92 -6.19 -15.18
C TYR A 32 11.88 -6.66 -16.63
N LYS A 33 12.60 -5.98 -17.53
CA LYS A 33 12.72 -6.37 -18.94
C LYS A 33 13.43 -7.71 -19.09
N GLU A 34 14.51 -7.90 -18.33
CA GLU A 34 15.29 -9.13 -18.31
C GLU A 34 14.48 -10.31 -17.74
N LEU A 35 13.52 -10.01 -16.87
CA LEU A 35 12.54 -10.97 -16.34
C LEU A 35 11.35 -11.22 -17.28
N GLY A 36 11.34 -10.63 -18.49
CA GLY A 36 10.29 -10.83 -19.50
C GLY A 36 8.96 -10.12 -19.19
N ILE A 37 8.96 -9.16 -18.27
CA ILE A 37 7.76 -8.38 -17.94
C ILE A 37 7.63 -7.28 -18.97
N ASP A 38 6.44 -7.16 -19.58
CA ASP A 38 6.18 -6.12 -20.55
C ASP A 38 6.05 -4.76 -19.86
N ILE A 39 7.00 -3.89 -20.21
CA ILE A 39 7.17 -2.57 -19.61
C ILE A 39 6.70 -1.45 -20.55
N GLN A 40 6.38 -1.77 -21.81
CA GLN A 40 6.01 -0.75 -22.81
C GLN A 40 4.72 -0.01 -22.45
N HIS A 41 3.89 -0.63 -21.62
CA HIS A 41 2.61 -0.09 -21.19
C HIS A 41 2.74 0.96 -20.08
N PHE A 42 3.89 1.06 -19.41
CA PHE A 42 4.13 2.02 -18.33
C PHE A 42 4.67 3.33 -18.87
N GLU A 43 3.84 4.37 -18.86
CA GLU A 43 4.19 5.70 -19.35
C GLU A 43 4.43 6.71 -18.22
N TYR A 44 3.96 6.40 -17.01
CA TYR A 44 4.04 7.29 -15.85
C TYR A 44 4.58 6.56 -14.63
N TYR A 45 5.16 7.29 -13.69
CA TYR A 45 5.63 6.73 -12.44
C TYR A 45 5.47 7.70 -11.28
N LYS A 46 5.57 7.15 -10.07
CA LYS A 46 5.69 7.89 -8.82
C LYS A 46 6.67 7.17 -7.91
N ILE A 47 7.47 7.92 -7.17
CA ILE A 47 8.44 7.35 -6.23
C ILE A 47 7.89 7.51 -4.81
N TYR A 48 7.86 6.40 -4.07
CA TYR A 48 7.55 6.40 -2.63
C TYR A 48 8.74 5.88 -1.85
N GLY A 49 9.36 6.78 -1.08
CA GLY A 49 10.65 6.46 -0.44
C GLY A 49 11.69 6.12 -1.50
N GLU A 50 12.18 4.88 -1.49
CA GLU A 50 13.18 4.37 -2.46
C GLU A 50 12.56 3.49 -3.55
N ARG A 51 11.23 3.33 -3.56
CA ARG A 51 10.55 2.42 -4.50
C ARG A 51 9.83 3.17 -5.61
N LEU A 52 10.13 2.77 -6.83
CA LEU A 52 9.40 3.22 -8.02
C LEU A 52 8.09 2.45 -8.17
N VAL A 53 7.00 3.18 -8.34
CA VAL A 53 5.69 2.64 -8.67
C VAL A 53 5.33 3.07 -10.10
N PRO A 54 5.33 2.14 -11.06
CA PRO A 54 4.94 2.44 -12.42
C PRO A 54 3.41 2.43 -12.58
N TYR A 55 2.91 3.28 -13.47
CA TYR A 55 1.51 3.45 -13.84
C TYR A 55 1.37 3.37 -15.36
N SER A 56 0.45 2.54 -15.83
CA SER A 56 0.13 2.46 -17.26
C SER A 56 -0.89 3.51 -17.64
N LYS A 57 -0.78 4.02 -18.87
CA LYS A 57 -1.73 5.02 -19.39
C LYS A 57 -3.16 4.48 -19.40
N GLU A 58 -3.33 3.25 -19.88
CA GLU A 58 -4.63 2.57 -19.94
C GLU A 58 -5.27 2.43 -18.56
N TYR A 59 -4.46 2.14 -17.54
CA TYR A 59 -4.93 2.05 -16.17
C TYR A 59 -5.45 3.40 -15.65
N ILE A 60 -4.72 4.49 -15.89
CA ILE A 60 -5.14 5.84 -15.47
C ILE A 60 -6.43 6.26 -16.19
N MET A 61 -6.55 5.95 -17.48
CA MET A 61 -7.74 6.25 -18.25
C MET A 61 -8.97 5.45 -17.77
N ARG A 62 -8.80 4.13 -17.53
CA ARG A 62 -9.90 3.24 -17.15
C ARG A 62 -10.38 3.45 -15.72
N SER A 63 -9.49 3.83 -14.81
CA SER A 63 -9.85 3.98 -13.39
C SER A 63 -10.58 5.29 -13.10
N ASN A 64 -11.50 5.22 -12.14
CA ASN A 64 -12.10 6.41 -11.55
C ASN A 64 -11.07 7.10 -10.62
N LEU A 65 -11.17 8.42 -10.47
CA LEU A 65 -10.24 9.23 -9.68
C LEU A 65 -10.18 8.78 -8.21
N GLU A 66 -11.34 8.49 -7.61
CA GLU A 66 -11.44 8.07 -6.20
C GLU A 66 -10.74 6.72 -5.95
N GLU A 67 -10.94 5.75 -6.87
CA GLU A 67 -10.27 4.46 -6.80
C GLU A 67 -8.76 4.58 -6.97
N LEU A 68 -8.32 5.44 -7.91
CA LEU A 68 -6.92 5.76 -8.13
C LEU A 68 -6.29 6.31 -6.86
N TRP A 69 -6.93 7.28 -6.21
CA TRP A 69 -6.48 7.87 -4.96
C TRP A 69 -6.40 6.88 -3.82
N LYS A 70 -7.42 6.02 -3.67
CA LYS A 70 -7.42 4.99 -2.62
C LYS A 70 -6.23 4.05 -2.78
N LYS A 71 -5.98 3.57 -4.01
CA LYS A 71 -4.84 2.70 -4.31
C LYS A 71 -3.50 3.41 -4.18
N ASP A 72 -3.42 4.68 -4.57
CA ASP A 72 -2.22 5.52 -4.40
C ASP A 72 -1.83 5.60 -2.92
N LYS A 73 -2.82 5.84 -2.05
CA LYS A 73 -2.65 5.88 -0.59
C LYS A 73 -2.26 4.52 0.00
N GLU A 74 -2.87 3.44 -0.47
CA GLU A 74 -2.51 2.08 -0.06
C GLU A 74 -1.06 1.75 -0.42
N LYS A 75 -0.63 2.10 -1.65
CA LYS A 75 0.77 1.95 -2.09
C LYS A 75 1.73 2.81 -1.28
N TYR A 76 1.36 4.06 -0.99
CA TYR A 76 2.13 4.93 -0.10
C TYR A 76 2.36 4.27 1.27
N ILE A 77 1.30 3.77 1.91
CA ILE A 77 1.40 3.09 3.21
C ILE A 77 2.27 1.82 3.12
N GLN A 78 2.17 1.09 2.01
CA GLN A 78 2.96 -0.13 1.80
C GLN A 78 4.45 0.15 1.63
N PHE A 79 4.80 1.18 0.85
CA PHE A 79 6.19 1.44 0.44
C PHE A 79 6.92 2.46 1.30
N SER A 80 6.21 3.38 1.95
CA SER A 80 6.75 4.24 3.00
C SER A 80 6.08 3.90 4.34
N PRO A 81 6.52 2.82 5.02
CA PRO A 81 6.11 2.59 6.40
C PRO A 81 6.70 3.70 7.25
N SER A 82 5.90 4.72 7.55
CA SER A 82 6.33 5.80 8.40
C SER A 82 6.74 5.25 9.79
N PHE A 83 7.56 5.99 10.52
CA PHE A 83 7.86 5.66 11.91
C PHE A 83 6.57 5.45 12.73
N PHE A 84 5.56 6.27 12.47
CA PHE A 84 4.24 6.18 13.09
C PHE A 84 3.47 4.91 12.69
N ASP A 85 3.58 4.44 11.44
CA ASP A 85 2.96 3.17 11.01
C ASP A 85 3.66 1.95 11.61
N ARG A 86 5.00 2.03 11.82
CA ARG A 86 5.72 1.02 12.62
C ARG A 86 5.25 1.03 14.07
N LEU A 87 5.00 2.19 14.66
CA LEU A 87 4.48 2.32 16.01
C LEU A 87 3.04 1.82 16.12
N LYS A 88 2.14 2.21 15.22
CA LYS A 88 0.74 1.76 15.20
C LYS A 88 0.65 0.24 15.17
N ARG A 89 1.39 -0.42 14.27
CA ARG A 89 1.43 -1.89 14.20
C ARG A 89 1.91 -2.53 15.52
N LYS A 90 2.90 -1.94 16.20
CA LYS A 90 3.34 -2.41 17.52
C LYS A 90 2.26 -2.20 18.58
N VAL A 91 1.62 -1.04 18.61
CA VAL A 91 0.54 -0.71 19.55
C VAL A 91 -0.66 -1.64 19.36
N ASP A 92 -1.09 -1.87 18.12
CA ASP A 92 -2.19 -2.78 17.80
C ASP A 92 -1.89 -4.21 18.25
N VAL A 93 -0.67 -4.72 17.99
CA VAL A 93 -0.21 -6.03 18.48
C VAL A 93 -0.18 -6.07 20.01
N TRP A 94 0.18 -4.97 20.67
CA TRP A 94 0.24 -4.92 22.13
C TRP A 94 -1.17 -4.88 22.75
N ILE A 95 -2.10 -4.13 22.16
CA ILE A 95 -3.53 -4.13 22.53
C ILE A 95 -4.12 -5.53 22.33
N TRP A 96 -3.83 -6.18 21.20
CA TRP A 96 -4.27 -7.56 20.94
C TRP A 96 -3.68 -8.56 21.93
N LYS A 97 -2.38 -8.50 22.22
CA LYS A 97 -1.75 -9.35 23.25
C LYS A 97 -2.33 -9.09 24.63
N GLY A 98 -2.66 -7.84 24.96
CA GLY A 98 -3.33 -7.46 26.20
C GLY A 98 -4.72 -8.07 26.32
N LYS A 99 -5.54 -7.95 25.26
CA LYS A 99 -6.88 -8.58 25.20
C LYS A 99 -6.83 -10.11 25.24
N LEU A 100 -5.86 -10.73 24.58
CA LEU A 100 -5.70 -12.20 24.62
C LEU A 100 -5.33 -12.67 26.03
N LYS A 101 -4.45 -11.94 26.72
CA LYS A 101 -4.08 -12.22 28.12
C LYS A 101 -5.24 -12.00 29.08
N SER A 102 -6.08 -10.97 28.88
CA SER A 102 -7.25 -10.76 29.75
C SER A 102 -8.29 -11.86 29.56
N LEU A 103 -8.55 -12.31 28.34
CA LEU A 103 -9.45 -13.45 28.08
C LEU A 103 -8.90 -14.76 28.65
N GLY A 104 -7.59 -15.02 28.50
CA GLY A 104 -6.94 -16.19 29.10
C GLY A 104 -6.95 -16.17 30.63
N GLY A 105 -6.80 -15.00 31.24
CA GLY A 105 -6.91 -14.79 32.69
C GLY A 105 -8.34 -15.01 33.21
N VAL A 106 -9.34 -14.45 32.52
CA VAL A 106 -10.76 -14.65 32.85
C VAL A 106 -11.16 -16.11 32.71
N ALA A 107 -10.76 -16.79 31.63
CA ALA A 107 -11.02 -18.22 31.46
C ALA A 107 -10.38 -19.08 32.57
N LYS A 108 -9.20 -18.69 33.06
CA LYS A 108 -8.52 -19.37 34.17
C LYS A 108 -9.19 -19.10 35.52
N TRP A 109 -9.73 -17.91 35.73
CA TRP A 109 -10.46 -17.51 36.93
C TRP A 109 -11.84 -18.21 37.03
N VAL A 110 -12.58 -18.26 35.92
CA VAL A 110 -13.88 -18.97 35.82
C VAL A 110 -13.73 -20.47 36.09
N ARG A 111 -12.65 -21.11 35.61
CA ARG A 111 -12.35 -22.52 35.93
C ARG A 111 -11.99 -22.77 37.40
N LYS A 112 -11.51 -21.76 38.12
CA LYS A 112 -11.15 -21.88 39.54
C LYS A 112 -12.41 -21.79 40.42
N HIS A 113 -13.29 -20.83 40.14
CA HIS A 113 -14.55 -20.66 40.87
C HIS A 113 -15.54 -21.82 40.66
N SER A 114 -15.63 -22.37 39.44
CA SER A 114 -16.50 -23.52 39.15
C SER A 114 -16.06 -24.85 39.81
N LYS A 115 -14.84 -24.90 40.39
CA LYS A 115 -14.37 -26.04 41.20
C LYS A 115 -14.62 -25.86 42.70
N GLU A 116 -14.78 -24.63 43.18
CA GLU A 116 -15.11 -24.34 44.58
C GLU A 116 -16.61 -24.53 44.87
N GLU A 117 -17.48 -24.31 43.89
CA GLU A 117 -18.95 -24.42 44.05
C GLU A 117 -19.48 -25.88 43.99
N LYS A 118 -18.59 -26.87 43.78
CA LYS A 118 -18.92 -28.30 43.78
C LYS A 118 -18.43 -29.05 45.04
N ARG A 119 -18.12 -28.34 46.12
CA ARG A 119 -17.69 -28.93 47.40
C ARG A 119 -18.71 -28.70 48.49
#